data_AF-A0A443Q918-F1
#
_entry.id   AF-A0A443Q918-F1
#
_cell.length_a   1.000
_cell.length_b   1.000
_cell.length_c   1.000
_cell.angle_alpha   90.00
_cell.angle_beta   90.00
_cell.angle_gamma   90.00
#
_symmetry.space_group_name_H-M   'P 1'
#
loop_
_entity.id
_entity.type
_entity.pdbx_description
1 polymer ?
#
loop_
_entity_poly.entity_id
_entity_poly.type
_entity_poly.pdbx_seq_one_letter_code
_entity_poly.pdbx_strand_id
1 'polypeptide(L)'
;MLKKELCERREILKSCIQEIDGEVHFVRYENFLASNSNALENQSELIDLIDHLMADAIINNCEGIMIKNLNEGSEYEAFQRSNSWLKLKKDYIRGETDTFDLVVIGAYNGSGRRKDIF
;
A
#
# COMPACT_ATOMS: atom_id res chain seq x y z
N MET A 1 5.69 16.71 14.70
CA MET A 1 4.90 15.87 13.79
C MET A 1 5.69 14.69 13.23
N LEU A 2 6.88 14.87 12.66
CA LEU A 2 7.59 13.80 11.95
C LEU A 2 8.04 12.62 12.83
N LYS A 3 8.50 12.91 14.06
CA LYS A 3 8.96 11.90 15.03
C LYS A 3 7.82 11.23 15.83
N LYS A 4 6.57 11.58 15.55
CA LYS A 4 5.41 10.96 16.20
C LYS A 4 5.03 9.70 15.45
N GLU A 5 4.56 8.70 16.17
CA GLU A 5 3.97 7.49 15.60
C GLU A 5 2.78 7.81 14.68
N LEU A 6 2.52 6.94 13.71
CA LEU A 6 1.43 7.11 12.76
C LEU A 6 0.08 7.22 13.47
N CYS A 7 -0.13 6.46 14.56
CA CYS A 7 -1.35 6.52 15.35
C CYS A 7 -1.62 7.95 15.86
N GLU A 8 -0.63 8.60 16.49
CA GLU A 8 -0.74 9.96 16.99
C GLU A 8 -0.94 10.98 15.87
N ARG A 9 -0.20 10.83 14.76
CA ARG A 9 -0.34 11.73 13.61
C ARG A 9 -1.73 11.67 13.01
N ARG A 10 -2.35 10.47 12.97
CA ARG A 10 -3.70 10.27 12.45
C ARG A 10 -4.75 10.94 13.33
N GLU A 11 -4.62 10.86 14.65
CA GLU A 11 -5.52 11.56 15.58
C GLU A 11 -5.39 13.08 15.45
N ILE A 12 -4.15 13.60 15.36
CA ILE A 12 -3.93 15.02 15.14
C ILE A 12 -4.56 15.45 13.80
N LEU A 13 -4.34 14.69 12.72
CA LEU A 13 -4.92 14.96 11.41
C LEU A 13 -6.46 15.06 11.48
N LYS A 14 -7.10 14.10 12.14
CA LYS A 14 -8.56 14.09 12.32
C LYS A 14 -9.07 15.25 13.18
N SER A 15 -8.31 15.69 14.18
CA SER A 15 -8.70 16.86 14.99
C SER A 15 -8.54 18.19 14.24
N CYS A 16 -7.72 18.23 13.18
CA CYS A 16 -7.37 19.46 12.47
C CYS A 16 -8.20 19.70 11.20
N ILE A 17 -8.84 18.65 10.66
CA ILE A 17 -9.54 18.69 9.36
C ILE A 17 -10.97 18.19 9.53
N GLN A 18 -11.92 18.89 8.91
CA GLN A 18 -13.30 18.46 8.79
C GLN A 18 -13.52 17.87 7.39
N GLU A 19 -14.23 16.75 7.30
CA GLU A 19 -14.61 16.18 6.02
C GLU A 19 -15.67 17.04 5.35
N ILE A 20 -15.54 17.21 4.04
CA ILE A 20 -16.45 17.95 3.18
C ILE A 20 -16.84 17.02 2.05
N ASP A 21 -18.13 16.74 1.92
CA ASP A 21 -18.61 15.78 0.92
C ASP A 21 -18.19 16.20 -0.50
N GLY A 22 -17.72 15.22 -1.28
CA GLY A 22 -17.13 15.44 -2.59
C GLY A 22 -15.77 16.18 -2.66
N GLU A 23 -15.25 16.73 -1.55
CA GLU A 23 -14.02 17.55 -1.58
C GLU A 23 -12.89 16.99 -0.69
N VAL A 24 -13.17 16.73 0.58
CA VAL A 24 -12.17 16.35 1.59
C VAL A 24 -12.67 15.15 2.37
N HIS A 25 -11.94 14.05 2.27
CA HIS A 25 -12.26 12.79 2.94
C HIS A 25 -11.00 12.16 3.51
N PHE A 26 -11.13 11.48 4.64
CA PHE A 26 -10.08 10.62 5.15
C PHE A 26 -10.07 9.30 4.38
N VAL A 27 -8.87 8.77 4.17
CA VAL A 27 -8.70 7.44 3.61
C VAL A 27 -9.26 6.42 4.58
N ARG A 28 -10.15 5.54 4.10
CA ARG A 28 -10.67 4.40 4.87
C ARG A 28 -9.53 3.45 5.23
N TYR A 29 -9.54 2.92 6.45
CA TYR A 29 -8.52 2.01 6.94
C TYR A 29 -9.11 1.05 7.97
N GLU A 30 -8.44 -0.08 8.15
CA GLU A 30 -8.66 -0.99 9.28
C GLU A 30 -7.35 -1.21 10.02
N ASN A 31 -7.44 -1.38 11.34
CA ASN A 31 -6.28 -1.68 12.17
C ASN A 31 -6.33 -3.17 12.51
N PHE A 32 -5.22 -3.87 12.32
CA PHE A 32 -5.04 -5.23 12.79
C PHE A 32 -4.15 -5.23 14.04
N LEU A 33 -4.64 -5.85 15.11
CA LEU A 33 -3.88 -6.12 16.32
C LEU A 33 -3.98 -7.62 16.56
N ALA A 34 -2.84 -8.28 16.79
CA ALA A 34 -2.80 -9.70 17.08
C ALA A 34 -3.74 -10.01 18.27
N SER A 35 -4.75 -10.82 18.01
CA SER A 35 -5.87 -11.08 18.92
C SER A 35 -5.53 -12.15 19.97
N ASN A 36 -4.52 -12.97 19.68
CA ASN A 36 -4.10 -14.09 20.52
C ASN A 36 -2.57 -14.30 20.47
N SER A 37 -2.05 -15.23 21.28
CA SER A 37 -0.62 -15.56 21.29
C SER A 37 -0.21 -16.59 20.20
N ASN A 38 -1.16 -17.12 19.44
CA ASN A 38 -0.90 -18.08 18.38
C ASN A 38 -0.52 -17.35 17.09
N ALA A 39 0.76 -17.40 16.73
CA ALA A 39 1.26 -16.73 15.54
C ALA A 39 0.60 -17.21 14.23
N LEU A 40 0.20 -18.48 14.14
CA LEU A 40 -0.40 -19.04 12.93
C LEU A 40 -1.83 -18.54 12.72
N GLU A 41 -2.61 -18.48 13.80
CA GLU A 41 -3.99 -17.96 13.75
C GLU A 41 -3.99 -16.47 13.39
N ASN A 42 -3.14 -15.67 14.06
CA ASN A 42 -2.98 -14.25 13.72
C ASN A 42 -2.56 -14.03 12.26
N GLN A 43 -1.69 -14.90 11.72
CA GLN A 43 -1.29 -14.81 10.32
C GLN A 43 -2.46 -15.10 9.37
N SER A 44 -3.29 -16.09 9.68
CA SER A 44 -4.49 -16.40 8.88
C SER A 44 -5.47 -15.23 8.90
N GLU A 45 -5.80 -14.70 10.09
CA GLU A 45 -6.69 -13.55 10.25
C GLU A 45 -6.20 -12.32 9.48
N LEU A 46 -4.89 -12.07 9.49
CA LEU A 46 -4.28 -10.97 8.75
C LEU A 46 -4.40 -11.16 7.23
N ILE A 47 -4.22 -12.38 6.73
CA ILE A 47 -4.36 -12.68 5.30
C ILE A 47 -5.81 -12.45 4.87
N ASP A 48 -6.77 -12.98 5.63
CA ASP A 48 -8.19 -12.82 5.32
C ASP A 48 -8.60 -11.33 5.30
N LEU A 49 -8.08 -10.54 6.23
CA LEU A 49 -8.28 -9.09 6.26
C LEU A 49 -7.66 -8.39 5.04
N ILE A 50 -6.44 -8.76 4.67
CA ILE A 50 -5.75 -8.19 3.50
C ILE A 50 -6.54 -8.48 2.22
N ASP A 51 -7.01 -9.71 2.06
CA ASP A 51 -7.78 -10.13 0.88
C ASP A 51 -9.12 -9.39 0.81
N HIS A 52 -9.81 -9.24 1.95
CA HIS A 52 -11.04 -8.44 2.04
C HIS A 52 -10.81 -6.98 1.63
N LEU A 53 -9.79 -6.32 2.21
CA LEU A 53 -9.47 -4.93 1.90
C LEU A 53 -9.01 -4.75 0.44
N MET A 54 -8.32 -5.73 -0.12
CA MET A 54 -7.93 -5.72 -1.53
C MET A 54 -9.16 -5.82 -2.43
N ALA A 55 -10.09 -6.73 -2.15
CA ALA A 55 -11.33 -6.86 -2.90
C ALA A 55 -12.15 -5.55 -2.85
N ASP A 56 -12.27 -4.95 -1.68
CA ASP A 56 -12.93 -3.65 -1.51
C ASP A 56 -12.22 -2.54 -2.29
N ALA A 57 -10.89 -2.48 -2.26
CA ALA A 57 -10.11 -1.51 -3.02
C ALA A 57 -10.39 -1.65 -4.53
N ILE A 58 -10.42 -2.87 -5.06
CA ILE A 58 -10.71 -3.15 -6.46
C ILE A 58 -12.14 -2.72 -6.82
N ILE A 59 -13.14 -3.04 -5.99
CA ILE A 59 -14.54 -2.63 -6.20
C ILE A 59 -14.67 -1.10 -6.25
N ASN A 60 -13.89 -0.40 -5.44
CA ASN A 60 -13.85 1.06 -5.38
C ASN A 60 -12.87 1.69 -6.40
N ASN A 61 -12.45 0.94 -7.43
CA ASN A 61 -11.52 1.39 -8.48
C ASN A 61 -10.19 1.98 -7.96
N CYS A 62 -9.73 1.51 -6.80
CA CYS A 62 -8.41 1.84 -6.28
C CYS A 62 -7.34 0.94 -6.90
N GLU A 63 -6.08 1.40 -6.94
CA GLU A 63 -4.94 0.63 -7.46
C GLU A 63 -4.59 -0.58 -6.57
N GLY A 64 -4.89 -0.49 -5.28
CA GLY A 64 -4.60 -1.50 -4.27
C GLY A 64 -4.65 -0.92 -2.87
N ILE A 65 -3.96 -1.57 -1.93
CA ILE A 65 -3.95 -1.19 -0.50
C ILE A 65 -2.58 -0.73 -0.03
N MET A 66 -2.59 0.08 1.03
CA MET A 66 -1.39 0.54 1.74
C MET A 66 -1.37 -0.06 3.15
N ILE A 67 -0.30 -0.77 3.48
CA ILE A 67 -0.08 -1.37 4.79
C ILE A 67 0.98 -0.54 5.51
N LYS A 68 0.67 -0.07 6.73
CA LYS A 68 1.56 0.82 7.49
C LYS A 68 1.61 0.39 8.94
N ASN A 69 2.81 0.41 9.53
CA ASN A 69 2.97 0.25 10.96
C ASN A 69 2.29 1.42 11.69
N LEU A 70 1.60 1.12 12.79
CA LEU A 70 0.88 2.14 13.59
C LEU A 70 1.73 2.75 14.70
N ASN A 71 2.63 1.94 15.29
CA ASN A 71 3.35 2.25 16.52
C ASN A 71 4.86 2.35 16.26
N GLU A 72 5.71 1.70 17.05
CA GLU A 72 7.17 1.80 16.96
C GLU A 72 7.69 1.59 15.52
N GLY A 73 8.56 2.51 15.05
CA GLY A 73 9.10 2.49 13.69
C GLY A 73 8.16 3.04 12.61
N SER A 74 7.09 3.76 12.99
CA SER A 74 6.14 4.41 12.06
C SER A 74 6.32 5.93 11.93
N GLU A 75 7.42 6.47 12.44
CA GLU A 75 7.84 7.84 12.21
C GLU A 75 7.89 8.18 10.71
N TYR A 76 7.68 9.44 10.38
CA TYR A 76 7.71 9.88 9.00
C TYR A 76 9.14 10.24 8.61
N GLU A 77 9.77 9.37 7.84
CA GLU A 77 11.11 9.57 7.30
C GLU A 77 11.04 10.18 5.91
N ALA A 78 11.23 11.50 5.84
CA ALA A 78 11.30 12.19 4.56
C ALA A 78 12.53 11.71 3.75
N PHE A 79 12.38 11.61 2.43
CA PHE A 79 13.44 11.21 1.48
C PHE A 79 13.94 9.76 1.61
N GLN A 80 13.36 8.96 2.49
CA GLN A 80 13.71 7.56 2.66
C GLN A 80 12.62 6.65 2.09
N ARG A 81 13.04 5.62 1.35
CA ARG A 81 12.18 4.47 1.06
C ARG A 81 12.32 3.50 2.23
N SER A 82 11.54 3.73 3.29
CA SER A 82 11.46 2.79 4.40
C SER A 82 10.49 1.66 4.08
N ASN A 83 10.66 0.52 4.75
CA ASN A 83 9.71 -0.60 4.67
C ASN A 83 8.50 -0.38 5.60
N SER A 84 8.41 0.76 6.28
CA SER A 84 7.29 1.06 7.17
C SER A 84 5.97 1.22 6.41
N TRP A 85 6.03 1.53 5.11
CA TRP A 85 4.86 1.69 4.22
C TRP A 85 4.98 0.71 3.05
N LEU A 86 4.16 -0.34 3.08
CA LEU A 86 4.11 -1.33 2.02
C LEU A 86 2.92 -1.03 1.10
N LYS A 87 3.17 -1.13 -0.20
CA LYS A 87 2.13 -1.05 -1.24
C LYS A 87 1.85 -2.46 -1.74
N LEU A 88 0.59 -2.86 -1.73
CA LEU A 88 0.13 -4.09 -2.36
C LEU A 88 -0.83 -3.70 -3.49
N LYS A 89 -0.52 -4.15 -4.71
CA LYS A 89 -1.30 -3.84 -5.91
C LYS A 89 -1.85 -5.14 -6.49
N LYS A 90 -2.98 -5.04 -7.19
CA LYS A 90 -3.55 -6.17 -7.92
C LYS A 90 -2.54 -6.82 -8.88
N ASP A 91 -1.68 -6.01 -9.51
CA ASP A 91 -0.68 -6.50 -10.48
C ASP A 91 0.39 -7.40 -9.87
N TYR A 92 0.50 -7.44 -8.55
CA TYR A 92 1.46 -8.32 -7.86
C TYR A 92 0.87 -9.72 -7.63
N ILE A 93 -0.46 -9.86 -7.73
CA ILE A 93 -1.15 -11.13 -7.58
C ILE A 93 -1.10 -11.85 -8.93
N ARG A 94 -0.39 -12.99 -8.93
CA ARG A 94 -0.15 -13.77 -10.14
C ARG A 94 -1.47 -14.25 -10.74
N GLY A 95 -1.74 -13.88 -11.99
CA GLY A 95 -2.93 -14.31 -12.72
C GLY A 95 -4.09 -13.31 -12.69
N GLU A 96 -3.97 -12.21 -11.95
CA GLU A 96 -5.02 -11.18 -11.86
C GLU A 96 -4.75 -9.91 -12.69
N THR A 97 -3.60 -9.87 -13.38
CA THR A 97 -3.20 -8.77 -14.26
C THR A 97 -3.59 -9.05 -15.69
N ASP A 98 -4.06 -8.01 -16.39
CA ASP A 98 -4.28 -8.09 -17.83
C ASP A 98 -2.94 -8.33 -18.53
N THR A 99 -2.86 -9.43 -19.28
CA THR A 99 -1.72 -9.74 -20.13
C THR A 99 -2.05 -9.39 -21.57
N PHE A 100 -1.06 -8.88 -22.29
CA PHE A 100 -1.20 -8.56 -23.71
C PHE A 100 -0.29 -9.43 -24.55
N ASP A 101 -0.86 -10.07 -25.57
CA ASP A 101 -0.10 -10.76 -26.61
C ASP A 101 0.34 -9.73 -27.66
N LEU A 102 1.63 -9.42 -27.69
CA LEU A 102 2.20 -8.36 -28.53
C LEU A 102 3.27 -8.92 -29.47
N VAL A 103 3.34 -8.36 -30.68
CA VAL A 103 4.41 -8.64 -31.66
C VAL A 103 5.42 -7.50 -31.62
N VAL A 104 6.71 -7.83 -31.47
CA VAL A 104 7.80 -6.85 -31.52
C VAL A 104 8.00 -6.39 -32.97
N ILE A 105 7.81 -5.10 -33.25
CA ILE A 105 7.93 -4.51 -34.59
C ILE A 105 9.19 -3.66 -34.80
N GLY A 106 9.98 -3.44 -33.74
CA GLY A 106 11.19 -2.62 -33.79
C GLY A 106 11.92 -2.60 -32.46
N ALA A 107 13.14 -2.07 -32.46
CA ALA A 107 14.00 -1.96 -31.28
C ALA A 107 14.75 -0.63 -31.26
N TYR A 108 15.17 -0.20 -30.06
CA TYR A 108 15.96 1.01 -29.84
C TYR A 108 17.34 0.63 -29.29
N ASN A 109 18.40 1.30 -29.74
CA ASN A 109 19.72 1.12 -29.13
C ASN A 109 19.70 1.59 -27.68
N GLY A 110 20.12 0.73 -26.75
CA GLY A 110 20.20 1.06 -25.35
C GLY A 110 21.25 2.13 -25.04
N SER A 111 21.07 2.82 -23.92
CA SER A 111 21.96 3.88 -23.45
C SER A 111 22.42 3.62 -22.01
N GLY A 112 23.51 4.27 -21.60
CA GLY A 112 24.08 4.11 -20.25
C GLY A 112 24.48 2.67 -19.95
N ARG A 113 23.91 2.08 -18.89
CA ARG A 113 24.15 0.67 -18.50
C ARG A 113 23.69 -0.37 -19.52
N ARG A 114 22.85 0.04 -20.48
CA ARG A 114 22.34 -0.82 -21.56
C ARG A 114 22.94 -0.48 -22.92
N LYS A 115 24.06 0.27 -22.96
CA LYS A 115 24.75 0.58 -24.21
C LYS A 115 25.17 -0.72 -24.90
N ASP A 116 25.04 -0.75 -26.23
CA ASP A 116 25.36 -1.89 -27.11
C ASP A 116 24.41 -3.10 -26.98
N ILE A 117 23.23 -2.92 -26.38
CA ILE A 117 22.15 -3.92 -26.29
C ILE A 117 20.83 -3.27 -26.75
N PHE A 118 19.95 -4.06 -27.39
CA PHE A 118 18.59 -3.67 -27.81
C PHE A 118 17.52 -4.06 -26.78
#